data_AF-A0A8C1FPR9-F1
#
_entry.id   AF-A0A8C1FPR9-F1
#
_cell.length_a   1.000
_cell.length_b   1.000
_cell.length_c   1.000
_cell.angle_alpha   90.00
_cell.angle_beta   90.00
_cell.angle_gamma   90.00
#
_symmetry.space_group_name_H-M   'P 1'
#
loop_
_entity.id
_entity.type
_entity.pdbx_description
1 polymer ?
#
loop_
_entity_poly.entity_id
_entity_poly.type
_entity_poly.pdbx_seq_one_letter_code
_entity_poly.pdbx_strand_id
1 'polypeptide(L)'
;MCLMGVISAVRRAEACDSDDWTALHEAAHRGHTHSVQVLLKDPGVCVDKRTLQEQTPLLLAVQGPHLECVRSLLEAGADPDISNKNKETPLYKACEQESISTVKLLLAFGAAVNQRCYRGWTALHEAARRDNTELCETLLRARAAVDARNADNVTPAIEAARHGHTGTLAHLIQNGAGVNVQTCDGNTALTEACRHGHTETVKLLLKLHADANKATNSRLLPLHITSQHGHKEIVSLLLPVTSRVRIRQSGISPLHLAAEHDRQIILSLLIESGFDVNSKLSPECSARFQDRRVSALYCAVAGRNTQAAAILLKAGANPNMDPCSPLLLAVRHGCLETVALLLEHGAHVNARLTAGFPAVLLHTHQLDILQYLLDKGCDVRACFTCSGEDTHFSSQAANTSQRNTSGPEPELKFCDWISSSCWRPSAGPLIDLLLDYVGNVQLCSRIRDLLLDEPEWTSIQEKTSSPRALMHLCALRIRERLGTQRLRSVESLPLPGPMLRYLSSRSRSCGQQRDSHHHHHHHHHQH
;
A
#
# COMPACT_ATOMS: atom_id res chain seq x y z
N MET A 1 56.59 -36.23 1.80
CA MET A 1 57.66 -35.25 1.46
C MET A 1 57.83 -34.29 2.65
N CYS A 2 59.03 -33.72 2.84
CA CYS A 2 59.48 -33.20 4.15
C CYS A 2 58.68 -32.02 4.72
N LEU A 3 58.57 -31.94 6.06
CA LEU A 3 58.08 -30.76 6.79
C LEU A 3 58.79 -29.45 6.36
N MET A 4 60.11 -29.50 6.18
CA MET A 4 60.90 -28.39 5.65
C MET A 4 60.50 -27.96 4.23
N GLY A 5 59.95 -28.90 3.43
CA GLY A 5 59.37 -28.60 2.13
C GLY A 5 58.06 -27.84 2.24
N VAL A 6 57.23 -28.14 3.25
CA VAL A 6 56.01 -27.37 3.56
C VAL A 6 56.37 -25.98 4.07
N ILE A 7 57.35 -25.83 4.97
CA ILE A 7 57.80 -24.50 5.46
C ILE A 7 58.45 -23.67 4.34
N SER A 8 59.24 -24.30 3.46
CA SER A 8 59.81 -23.68 2.24
C SER A 8 58.76 -23.34 1.18
N ALA A 9 57.64 -24.06 1.15
CA ALA A 9 56.47 -23.76 0.32
C ALA A 9 55.61 -22.66 0.94
N VAL A 10 55.46 -22.60 2.27
CA VAL A 10 54.76 -21.51 2.99
C VAL A 10 55.48 -20.18 2.74
N ARG A 11 56.83 -20.16 2.81
CA ARG A 11 57.66 -19.01 2.37
C ARG A 11 57.57 -18.67 0.86
N ARG A 12 56.90 -19.49 0.04
CA ARG A 12 56.57 -19.18 -1.37
C ARG A 12 55.07 -18.99 -1.60
N ALA A 13 54.23 -19.34 -0.63
CA ALA A 13 52.77 -19.24 -0.67
C ALA A 13 52.24 -17.97 0.01
N GLU A 14 53.12 -17.00 0.27
CA GLU A 14 52.74 -15.58 0.33
C GLU A 14 52.34 -15.03 -1.06
N ALA A 15 52.58 -15.80 -2.13
CA ALA A 15 52.14 -15.49 -3.49
C ALA A 15 50.94 -16.37 -3.92
N CYS A 16 49.73 -16.00 -3.52
CA CYS A 16 48.49 -16.33 -4.24
C CYS A 16 47.40 -15.28 -3.99
N ASP A 17 47.10 -14.53 -5.04
CA ASP A 17 45.95 -13.65 -5.28
C ASP A 17 45.54 -12.64 -4.19
N SER A 18 45.93 -11.38 -4.43
CA SER A 18 45.72 -10.17 -3.62
C SER A 18 46.48 -10.16 -2.28
N ASP A 19 47.32 -9.14 -2.09
CA ASP A 19 48.47 -9.07 -1.15
C ASP A 19 48.19 -9.25 0.37
N ASP A 20 46.97 -9.58 0.78
CA ASP A 20 46.57 -9.76 2.19
C ASP A 20 45.99 -11.16 2.53
N TRP A 21 45.78 -12.06 1.57
CA TRP A 21 45.40 -13.46 1.88
C TRP A 21 46.63 -14.29 2.24
N THR A 22 46.54 -15.12 3.28
CA THR A 22 47.70 -15.92 3.77
C THR A 22 47.35 -17.39 3.91
N ALA A 23 48.36 -18.25 3.96
CA ALA A 23 48.18 -19.68 4.23
C ALA A 23 47.41 -19.99 5.53
N LEU A 24 47.46 -19.10 6.54
CA LEU A 24 46.69 -19.24 7.76
C LEU A 24 45.20 -18.92 7.54
N HIS A 25 44.87 -17.90 6.72
CA HIS A 25 43.48 -17.64 6.30
C HIS A 25 42.91 -18.83 5.53
N GLU A 26 43.66 -19.38 4.57
CA GLU A 26 43.24 -20.54 3.77
C GLU A 26 42.98 -21.78 4.66
N ALA A 27 43.92 -22.08 5.55
CA ALA A 27 43.80 -23.22 6.47
C ALA A 27 42.62 -23.06 7.45
N ALA A 28 42.40 -21.85 7.97
CA ALA A 28 41.29 -21.54 8.87
C ALA A 28 39.93 -21.60 8.15
N HIS A 29 39.83 -21.03 6.95
CA HIS A 29 38.61 -21.03 6.12
C HIS A 29 38.19 -22.45 5.72
N ARG A 30 39.15 -23.32 5.37
CA ARG A 30 38.89 -24.74 5.06
C ARG A 30 38.81 -25.67 6.27
N GLY A 31 38.97 -25.17 7.49
CA GLY A 31 38.92 -25.99 8.71
C GLY A 31 40.06 -27.00 8.85
N HIS A 32 41.22 -26.72 8.26
CA HIS A 32 42.38 -27.61 8.26
C HIS A 32 43.17 -27.48 9.57
N THR A 33 42.59 -27.98 10.68
CA THR A 33 43.12 -27.80 12.05
C THR A 33 44.60 -28.16 12.20
N HIS A 34 45.06 -29.26 11.57
CA HIS A 34 46.47 -29.64 11.64
C HIS A 34 47.39 -28.62 10.93
N SER A 35 46.97 -28.08 9.78
CA SER A 35 47.70 -27.02 9.07
C SER A 35 47.75 -25.74 9.90
N VAL A 36 46.64 -25.35 10.53
CA VAL A 36 46.57 -24.22 11.47
C VAL A 36 47.58 -24.42 12.62
N GLN A 37 47.55 -25.57 13.30
CA GLN A 37 48.46 -25.90 14.40
C GLN A 37 49.94 -25.99 14.01
N VAL A 38 50.27 -26.31 12.75
CA VAL A 38 51.65 -26.30 12.25
C VAL A 38 52.10 -24.88 11.91
N LEU A 39 51.25 -24.07 11.28
CA LEU A 39 51.55 -22.67 10.94
C LEU A 39 51.74 -21.82 12.21
N LEU A 40 50.91 -22.00 13.23
CA LEU A 40 50.99 -21.25 14.50
C LEU A 40 52.25 -21.56 15.35
N LYS A 41 53.08 -22.53 14.96
CA LYS A 41 54.38 -22.80 15.60
C LYS A 41 55.52 -21.96 15.04
N ASP A 42 55.34 -21.30 13.89
CA ASP A 42 56.32 -20.40 13.32
C ASP A 42 56.16 -19.00 13.96
N PRO A 43 57.18 -18.49 14.69
CA PRO A 43 57.08 -17.18 15.36
C PRO A 43 56.97 -15.99 14.39
N GLY A 44 57.14 -16.20 13.08
CA GLY A 44 56.88 -15.18 12.05
C GLY A 44 55.40 -15.01 11.67
N VAL A 45 54.51 -15.92 12.09
CA VAL A 45 53.09 -15.90 11.69
C VAL A 45 52.28 -14.96 12.58
N CYS A 46 51.80 -13.86 12.00
CA CYS A 46 50.85 -12.97 12.65
C CYS A 46 49.43 -13.59 12.65
N VAL A 47 48.99 -14.04 13.83
CA VAL A 47 47.69 -14.70 14.02
C VAL A 47 46.51 -13.82 13.61
N ASP A 48 46.61 -12.52 13.88
CA ASP A 48 45.59 -11.51 13.63
C ASP A 48 45.84 -10.67 12.35
N LYS A 49 46.65 -11.17 11.41
CA LYS A 49 46.74 -10.57 10.07
C LYS A 49 45.33 -10.52 9.47
N ARG A 50 44.99 -9.40 8.81
CA ARG A 50 43.65 -9.14 8.26
C ARG A 50 43.69 -9.18 6.74
N THR A 51 42.64 -9.72 6.11
CA THR A 51 42.41 -9.66 4.66
C THR A 51 41.99 -8.25 4.22
N LEU A 52 41.86 -8.04 2.90
CA LEU A 52 41.23 -6.84 2.32
C LEU A 52 39.77 -6.61 2.78
N GLN A 53 39.09 -7.62 3.32
CA GLN A 53 37.74 -7.53 3.91
C GLN A 53 37.79 -7.30 5.42
N GLU A 54 38.99 -7.04 5.97
CA GLU A 54 39.31 -6.87 7.38
C GLU A 54 39.07 -8.13 8.24
N GLN A 55 38.95 -9.30 7.61
CA GLN A 55 38.72 -10.58 8.29
C GLN A 55 40.04 -11.16 8.80
N THR A 56 40.05 -11.69 10.03
CA THR A 56 41.14 -12.51 10.56
C THR A 56 40.93 -13.99 10.24
N PRO A 57 41.96 -14.85 10.35
CA PRO A 57 41.81 -16.30 10.30
C PRO A 57 40.79 -16.82 11.32
N LEU A 58 40.74 -16.23 12.52
CA LEU A 58 39.74 -16.57 13.54
C LEU A 58 38.31 -16.33 13.04
N LEU A 59 38.05 -15.17 12.43
CA LEU A 59 36.72 -14.86 11.87
C LEU A 59 36.34 -15.80 10.72
N LEU A 60 37.30 -16.20 9.87
CA LEU A 60 37.07 -17.17 8.80
C LEU A 60 36.79 -18.59 9.33
N ALA A 61 37.49 -19.02 10.40
CA ALA A 61 37.21 -20.30 11.05
C ALA A 61 35.80 -20.32 11.68
N VAL A 62 35.37 -19.21 12.28
CA VAL A 62 34.04 -19.06 12.89
C VAL A 62 32.90 -19.02 11.86
N GLN A 63 33.17 -18.60 10.62
CA GLN A 63 32.19 -18.65 9.53
C GLN A 63 31.90 -20.09 9.04
N GLY A 64 32.71 -21.07 9.42
CA GLY A 64 32.48 -22.49 9.17
C GLY A 64 32.27 -23.29 10.47
N PRO A 65 31.95 -24.60 10.37
CA PRO A 65 31.77 -25.49 11.53
C PRO A 65 33.10 -25.91 12.19
N HIS A 66 34.11 -25.03 12.21
CA HIS A 66 35.52 -25.39 12.44
C HIS A 66 35.97 -25.19 13.89
N LEU A 67 35.23 -25.71 14.87
CA LEU A 67 35.43 -25.45 16.31
C LEU A 67 36.88 -25.63 16.78
N GLU A 68 37.58 -26.67 16.34
CA GLU A 68 38.96 -26.94 16.75
C GLU A 68 40.00 -26.03 16.06
N CYS A 69 39.68 -25.45 14.90
CA CYS A 69 40.46 -24.34 14.34
C CYS A 69 40.30 -23.08 15.18
N VAL A 70 39.05 -22.75 15.57
CA VAL A 70 38.74 -21.62 16.45
C VAL A 70 39.50 -21.76 17.78
N ARG A 71 39.46 -22.96 18.40
CA ARG A 71 40.25 -23.27 19.60
C ARG A 71 41.74 -23.03 19.39
N SER A 72 42.32 -23.64 18.35
CA SER A 72 43.77 -23.55 18.09
C SER A 72 44.25 -22.11 17.86
N LEU A 73 43.41 -21.27 17.24
CA LEU A 73 43.70 -19.85 17.00
C LEU A 73 43.63 -19.04 18.31
N LEU A 74 42.60 -19.25 19.12
CA LEU A 74 42.44 -18.57 20.42
C LEU A 74 43.53 -18.97 21.43
N GLU A 75 43.91 -20.26 21.47
CA GLU A 75 45.01 -20.75 22.31
C GLU A 75 46.39 -20.20 21.88
N ALA A 76 46.53 -19.82 20.60
CA ALA A 76 47.70 -19.12 20.07
C ALA A 76 47.63 -17.59 20.25
N GLY A 77 46.60 -17.06 20.92
CA GLY A 77 46.47 -15.64 21.25
C GLY A 77 45.77 -14.77 20.20
N ALA A 78 44.97 -15.36 19.30
CA ALA A 78 44.10 -14.58 18.40
C ALA A 78 43.13 -13.69 19.19
N ASP A 79 43.02 -12.41 18.82
CA ASP A 79 42.08 -11.48 19.43
C ASP A 79 40.61 -11.81 19.00
N PRO A 80 39.73 -12.21 19.94
CA PRO A 80 38.35 -12.59 19.64
C PRO A 80 37.44 -11.41 19.26
N ASP A 81 37.93 -10.17 19.38
CA ASP A 81 37.17 -8.95 19.20
C ASP A 81 37.47 -8.21 17.88
N ILE A 82 38.44 -8.66 17.07
CA ILE A 82 38.73 -8.06 15.76
C ILE A 82 37.60 -8.34 14.76
N SER A 83 36.97 -7.27 14.30
CA SER A 83 35.85 -7.32 13.35
C SER A 83 36.26 -7.14 11.89
N ASN A 84 35.43 -7.63 10.97
CA ASN A 84 35.51 -7.31 9.53
C ASN A 84 35.09 -5.86 9.20
N LYS A 85 35.07 -5.51 7.90
CA LYS A 85 34.60 -4.21 7.38
C LYS A 85 33.17 -3.82 7.80
N ASN A 86 32.30 -4.79 8.08
CA ASN A 86 30.94 -4.57 8.56
C ASN A 86 30.88 -4.38 10.10
N LYS A 87 32.02 -4.35 10.79
CA LYS A 87 32.13 -4.42 12.25
C LYS A 87 31.50 -5.68 12.86
N GLU A 88 31.40 -6.77 12.10
CA GLU A 88 30.95 -8.06 12.59
C GLU A 88 32.13 -8.77 13.27
N THR A 89 32.01 -9.04 14.56
CA THR A 89 33.00 -9.77 15.36
C THR A 89 32.86 -11.29 15.18
N PRO A 90 33.88 -12.07 15.56
CA PRO A 90 33.76 -13.52 15.72
C PRO A 90 32.53 -13.92 16.56
N LEU A 91 32.27 -13.25 17.68
CA LEU A 91 31.09 -13.56 18.52
C LEU A 91 29.76 -13.33 17.80
N TYR A 92 29.64 -12.25 17.01
CA TYR A 92 28.46 -12.00 16.19
C TYR A 92 28.28 -13.08 15.12
N LYS A 93 29.35 -13.45 14.39
CA LYS A 93 29.29 -14.49 13.37
C LYS A 93 29.03 -15.89 13.94
N ALA A 94 29.52 -16.21 15.13
CA ALA A 94 29.20 -17.46 15.80
C ALA A 94 27.70 -17.58 16.14
N CYS A 95 27.02 -16.47 16.43
CA CYS A 95 25.56 -16.42 16.60
C CYS A 95 24.80 -16.53 15.27
N GLU A 96 25.33 -15.93 14.19
CA GLU A 96 24.77 -16.05 12.83
C GLU A 96 24.83 -17.50 12.29
N GLN A 97 25.86 -18.25 12.67
CA GLN A 97 26.02 -19.69 12.39
C GLN A 97 25.36 -20.59 13.44
N GLU A 98 24.66 -20.00 14.44
CA GLU A 98 23.92 -20.70 15.50
C GLU A 98 24.78 -21.67 16.34
N SER A 99 26.11 -21.51 16.32
CA SER A 99 27.06 -22.40 16.99
C SER A 99 27.29 -22.02 18.45
N ILE A 100 26.46 -22.58 19.32
CA ILE A 100 26.55 -22.45 20.78
C ILE A 100 27.94 -22.82 21.32
N SER A 101 28.59 -23.86 20.79
CA SER A 101 29.93 -24.28 21.20
C SER A 101 30.99 -23.22 20.87
N THR A 102 30.92 -22.62 19.67
CA THR A 102 31.81 -21.53 19.26
C THR A 102 31.57 -20.28 20.09
N VAL A 103 30.31 -19.94 20.40
CA VAL A 103 29.96 -18.81 21.28
C VAL A 103 30.50 -19.02 22.69
N LYS A 104 30.28 -20.18 23.32
CA LYS A 104 30.80 -20.50 24.66
C LYS A 104 32.34 -20.44 24.70
N LEU A 105 33.01 -20.89 23.64
CA LEU A 105 34.47 -20.81 23.50
C LEU A 105 34.98 -19.37 23.38
N LEU A 106 34.41 -18.56 22.48
CA LEU A 106 34.80 -17.15 22.32
C LEU A 106 34.61 -16.33 23.60
N LEU A 107 33.50 -16.56 24.31
CA LEU A 107 33.23 -15.92 25.61
C LEU A 107 34.24 -16.34 26.69
N ALA A 108 34.67 -17.60 26.70
CA ALA A 108 35.71 -18.08 27.62
C ALA A 108 37.09 -17.45 27.37
N PHE A 109 37.38 -17.08 26.12
CA PHE A 109 38.57 -16.31 25.73
C PHE A 109 38.38 -14.78 25.79
N GLY A 110 37.28 -14.30 26.39
CA GLY A 110 37.12 -12.88 26.74
C GLY A 110 36.44 -11.99 25.70
N ALA A 111 35.82 -12.55 24.65
CA ALA A 111 35.11 -11.77 23.63
C ALA A 111 34.08 -10.78 24.21
N ALA A 112 34.13 -9.51 23.79
CA ALA A 112 33.26 -8.46 24.29
C ALA A 112 31.81 -8.61 23.77
N VAL A 113 30.92 -9.03 24.67
CA VAL A 113 29.53 -9.43 24.37
C VAL A 113 28.66 -8.31 23.75
N ASN A 114 28.99 -7.06 24.04
CA ASN A 114 28.19 -5.88 23.68
C ASN A 114 28.74 -5.12 22.45
N GLN A 115 29.68 -5.70 21.71
CA GLN A 115 30.13 -5.16 20.43
C GLN A 115 28.99 -5.01 19.41
N ARG A 116 29.14 -4.04 18.50
CA ARG A 116 28.09 -3.62 17.57
C ARG A 116 28.61 -3.60 16.13
N CYS A 117 27.89 -4.28 15.23
CA CYS A 117 28.15 -4.17 13.79
C CYS A 117 27.79 -2.77 13.26
N TYR A 118 28.03 -2.50 11.98
CA TYR A 118 27.75 -1.19 11.36
C TYR A 118 26.28 -0.74 11.48
N ARG A 119 25.32 -1.69 11.52
CA ARG A 119 23.88 -1.42 11.76
C ARG A 119 23.55 -1.22 13.25
N GLY A 120 24.53 -1.25 14.14
CA GLY A 120 24.36 -1.20 15.58
C GLY A 120 23.91 -2.51 16.24
N TRP A 121 23.82 -3.61 15.50
CA TRP A 121 23.37 -4.89 16.04
C TRP A 121 24.44 -5.54 16.92
N THR A 122 24.01 -6.09 18.06
CA THR A 122 24.84 -6.95 18.93
C THR A 122 24.61 -8.43 18.64
N ALA A 123 25.46 -9.31 19.14
CA ALA A 123 25.28 -10.77 19.06
C ALA A 123 23.90 -11.23 19.59
N LEU A 124 23.36 -10.54 20.61
CA LEU A 124 22.03 -10.84 21.18
C LEU A 124 20.88 -10.51 20.22
N HIS A 125 21.03 -9.51 19.33
CA HIS A 125 20.02 -9.26 18.28
C HIS A 125 19.97 -10.40 17.28
N GLU A 126 21.13 -10.90 16.84
CA GLU A 126 21.22 -12.00 15.89
C GLU A 126 20.67 -13.29 16.50
N ALA A 127 21.07 -13.62 17.74
CA ALA A 127 20.49 -14.76 18.47
C ALA A 127 18.96 -14.67 18.62
N ALA A 128 18.45 -13.46 18.93
CA ALA A 128 17.00 -13.23 19.07
C ALA A 128 16.26 -13.37 17.73
N ARG A 129 16.85 -12.92 16.62
CA ARG A 129 16.29 -13.05 15.25
C ARG A 129 16.21 -14.50 14.78
N ARG A 130 17.05 -15.39 15.31
CA ARG A 130 17.12 -16.83 14.98
C ARG A 130 16.18 -17.72 15.81
N ASP A 131 15.44 -17.17 16.77
CA ASP A 131 14.70 -17.92 17.81
C ASP A 131 15.60 -18.83 18.68
N ASN A 132 16.90 -18.53 18.76
CA ASN A 132 17.84 -19.36 19.51
C ASN A 132 17.89 -18.95 20.98
N THR A 133 16.96 -19.50 21.77
CA THR A 133 16.82 -19.28 23.21
C THR A 133 18.10 -19.59 24.01
N GLU A 134 18.82 -20.68 23.68
CA GLU A 134 20.06 -21.04 24.38
C GLU A 134 21.21 -20.06 24.10
N LEU A 135 21.32 -19.55 22.87
CA LEU A 135 22.26 -18.46 22.57
C LEU A 135 21.90 -17.18 23.31
N CYS A 136 20.62 -16.81 23.36
CA CYS A 136 20.16 -15.66 24.14
C CYS A 136 20.53 -15.83 25.63
N GLU A 137 20.25 -16.99 26.23
CA GLU A 137 20.58 -17.29 27.61
C GLU A 137 22.10 -17.25 27.87
N THR A 138 22.90 -17.82 26.96
CA THR A 138 24.36 -17.85 27.05
C THR A 138 24.95 -16.43 27.00
N LEU A 139 24.47 -15.58 26.10
CA LEU A 139 24.90 -14.19 25.98
C LEU A 139 24.45 -13.35 27.20
N LEU A 140 23.24 -13.55 27.70
CA LEU A 140 22.73 -12.86 28.90
C LEU A 140 23.52 -13.23 30.16
N ARG A 141 23.87 -14.51 30.36
CA ARG A 141 24.79 -14.95 31.42
C ARG A 141 26.16 -14.26 31.32
N ALA A 142 26.63 -14.00 30.10
CA ALA A 142 27.86 -13.26 29.83
C ALA A 142 27.68 -11.72 29.89
N ARG A 143 26.57 -11.21 30.45
CA ARG A 143 26.26 -9.78 30.61
C ARG A 143 26.03 -9.02 29.29
N ALA A 144 25.40 -9.67 28.31
CA ALA A 144 24.78 -8.97 27.19
C ALA A 144 23.74 -7.96 27.69
N ALA A 145 23.75 -6.75 27.14
CA ALA A 145 22.75 -5.73 27.41
C ALA A 145 21.42 -6.12 26.76
N VAL A 146 20.46 -6.55 27.58
CA VAL A 146 19.16 -7.08 27.13
C VAL A 146 18.38 -6.10 26.25
N ASP A 147 18.40 -4.81 26.59
CA ASP A 147 17.80 -3.70 25.83
C ASP A 147 18.84 -2.94 24.99
N ALA A 148 19.89 -3.60 24.51
CA ALA A 148 20.79 -3.03 23.50
C ALA A 148 19.96 -2.54 22.31
N ARG A 149 20.18 -1.30 21.87
CA ARG A 149 19.44 -0.67 20.76
C ARG A 149 20.27 -0.58 19.50
N ASN A 150 19.84 -1.13 18.38
CA ASN A 150 20.53 -0.97 17.09
C ASN A 150 20.42 0.48 16.54
N ALA A 151 20.84 0.74 15.29
CA ALA A 151 20.77 2.08 14.69
C ALA A 151 19.33 2.66 14.63
N ASP A 152 18.32 1.79 14.51
CA ASP A 152 16.90 2.12 14.42
C ASP A 152 16.18 2.05 15.79
N ASN A 153 16.94 2.04 16.90
CA ASN A 153 16.45 1.78 18.26
C ASN A 153 15.68 0.47 18.46
N VAL A 154 15.78 -0.50 17.54
CA VAL A 154 15.24 -1.86 17.73
C VAL A 154 16.06 -2.55 18.81
N THR A 155 15.41 -3.28 19.71
CA THR A 155 16.04 -4.16 20.71
C THR A 155 15.87 -5.63 20.33
N PRO A 156 16.66 -6.56 20.91
CA PRO A 156 16.49 -8.01 20.67
C PRO A 156 15.06 -8.50 20.88
N ALA A 157 14.34 -7.97 21.89
CA ALA A 157 12.95 -8.32 22.15
C ALA A 157 11.99 -7.83 21.05
N ILE A 158 12.21 -6.64 20.49
CA ILE A 158 11.43 -6.15 19.35
C ILE A 158 11.69 -7.02 18.11
N GLU A 159 12.92 -7.48 17.91
CA GLU A 159 13.26 -8.34 16.76
C GLU A 159 12.68 -9.75 16.90
N ALA A 160 12.71 -10.36 18.09
CA ALA A 160 11.98 -11.59 18.37
C ALA A 160 10.47 -11.43 18.11
N ALA A 161 9.88 -10.30 18.54
CA ALA A 161 8.46 -10.01 18.31
C ALA A 161 8.10 -9.76 16.83
N ARG A 162 9.01 -9.16 16.04
CA ARG A 162 8.88 -8.98 14.58
C ARG A 162 8.78 -10.34 13.86
N HIS A 163 9.53 -11.34 14.32
CA HIS A 163 9.58 -12.65 13.70
C HIS A 163 8.60 -13.69 14.29
N GLY A 164 7.93 -13.38 15.41
CA GLY A 164 6.93 -14.26 16.04
C GLY A 164 7.52 -15.24 17.06
N HIS A 165 8.79 -15.05 17.40
CA HIS A 165 9.66 -15.91 18.22
C HIS A 165 9.26 -15.83 19.70
N THR A 166 8.12 -16.43 20.01
CA THR A 166 7.37 -16.22 21.25
C THR A 166 8.11 -16.77 22.47
N GLY A 167 8.84 -17.88 22.32
CA GLY A 167 9.69 -18.44 23.38
C GLY A 167 10.88 -17.54 23.69
N THR A 168 11.62 -17.11 22.65
CA THR A 168 12.74 -16.17 22.78
C THR A 168 12.32 -14.83 23.35
N LEU A 169 11.18 -14.28 22.92
CA LEU A 169 10.60 -13.06 23.48
C LEU A 169 10.27 -13.20 24.97
N ALA A 170 9.63 -14.31 25.37
CA ALA A 170 9.32 -14.58 26.78
C ALA A 170 10.60 -14.63 27.62
N HIS A 171 11.65 -15.31 27.13
CA HIS A 171 12.93 -15.42 27.82
C HIS A 171 13.64 -14.07 27.96
N LEU A 172 13.64 -13.23 26.92
CA LEU A 172 14.21 -11.89 26.97
C LEU A 172 13.49 -10.99 27.98
N ILE A 173 12.16 -11.00 28.02
CA ILE A 173 11.37 -10.22 28.99
C ILE A 173 11.60 -10.72 30.42
N GLN A 174 11.69 -12.04 30.64
CA GLN A 174 12.03 -12.63 31.94
C GLN A 174 13.42 -12.19 32.45
N ASN A 175 14.36 -11.91 31.53
CA ASN A 175 15.68 -11.36 31.83
C ASN A 175 15.73 -9.83 31.80
N GLY A 176 14.57 -9.15 31.88
CA GLY A 176 14.48 -7.71 32.09
C GLY A 176 14.35 -6.85 30.82
N ALA A 177 14.06 -7.43 29.64
CA ALA A 177 13.77 -6.64 28.44
C ALA A 177 12.53 -5.74 28.61
N GLY A 178 12.62 -4.49 28.20
CA GLY A 178 11.54 -3.53 28.31
C GLY A 178 10.40 -3.78 27.32
N VAL A 179 9.28 -4.34 27.80
CA VAL A 179 8.08 -4.68 27.01
C VAL A 179 7.55 -3.51 26.14
N ASN A 180 7.65 -2.28 26.65
CA ASN A 180 7.11 -1.07 26.03
C ASN A 180 8.18 -0.13 25.43
N VAL A 181 9.38 -0.64 25.16
CA VAL A 181 10.44 0.08 24.43
C VAL A 181 9.99 0.36 22.99
N GLN A 182 10.43 1.50 22.43
CA GLN A 182 10.05 1.97 21.11
C GLN A 182 11.27 2.09 20.17
N THR A 183 11.06 1.71 18.90
CA THR A 183 12.00 1.98 17.79
C THR A 183 12.06 3.47 17.43
N CYS A 184 12.92 3.85 16.48
CA CYS A 184 12.98 5.19 15.90
C CYS A 184 11.62 5.67 15.37
N ASP A 185 10.79 4.78 14.81
CA ASP A 185 9.43 5.04 14.30
C ASP A 185 8.34 5.04 15.39
N GLY A 186 8.69 4.74 16.64
CA GLY A 186 7.75 4.59 17.74
C GLY A 186 7.07 3.22 17.81
N ASN A 187 7.50 2.21 17.03
CA ASN A 187 6.91 0.87 17.10
C ASN A 187 7.38 0.16 18.39
N THR A 188 6.47 -0.53 19.07
CA THR A 188 6.79 -1.44 20.19
C THR A 188 6.88 -2.89 19.70
N ALA A 189 7.36 -3.80 20.55
CA ALA A 189 7.26 -5.25 20.31
C ALA A 189 5.82 -5.69 19.97
N LEU A 190 4.82 -5.12 20.66
CA LEU A 190 3.40 -5.36 20.37
C LEU A 190 3.03 -4.86 18.98
N THR A 191 3.48 -3.66 18.59
CA THR A 191 3.21 -3.09 17.26
C THR A 191 3.78 -3.96 16.13
N GLU A 192 5.00 -4.48 16.27
CA GLU A 192 5.60 -5.33 15.22
C GLU A 192 4.96 -6.73 15.16
N ALA A 193 4.64 -7.36 16.31
CA ALA A 193 3.88 -8.60 16.34
C ALA A 193 2.49 -8.42 15.68
N CYS A 194 1.82 -7.29 15.95
CA CYS A 194 0.56 -6.88 15.34
C CYS A 194 0.65 -6.59 13.83
N ARG A 195 1.82 -6.13 13.34
CA ARG A 195 2.09 -5.90 11.92
C ARG A 195 2.20 -7.22 11.16
N HIS A 196 3.00 -8.14 11.70
CA HIS A 196 3.35 -9.39 11.03
C HIS A 196 2.37 -10.55 11.26
N GLY A 197 1.39 -10.40 12.15
CA GLY A 197 0.29 -11.38 12.32
C GLY A 197 0.54 -12.42 13.42
N HIS A 198 1.51 -12.19 14.29
CA HIS A 198 1.97 -13.16 15.29
C HIS A 198 1.06 -13.23 16.51
N THR A 199 -0.06 -13.94 16.34
CA THR A 199 -1.16 -13.98 17.32
C THR A 199 -0.74 -14.48 18.71
N GLU A 200 0.09 -15.52 18.81
CA GLU A 200 0.58 -16.01 20.12
C GLU A 200 1.55 -15.02 20.79
N THR A 201 2.38 -14.35 19.99
CA THR A 201 3.26 -13.28 20.47
C THR A 201 2.46 -12.09 21.01
N VAL A 202 1.36 -11.71 20.34
CA VAL A 202 0.43 -10.68 20.85
C VAL A 202 -0.23 -11.13 22.15
N LYS A 203 -0.75 -12.36 22.26
CA LYS A 203 -1.32 -12.89 23.50
C LYS A 203 -0.33 -12.85 24.66
N LEU A 204 0.92 -13.26 24.41
CA LEU A 204 2.01 -13.19 25.40
C LEU A 204 2.27 -11.75 25.83
N LEU A 205 2.43 -10.82 24.89
CA LEU A 205 2.72 -9.42 25.19
C LEU A 205 1.59 -8.75 25.97
N LEU A 206 0.33 -8.98 25.62
CA LEU A 206 -0.83 -8.48 26.37
C LEU A 206 -0.89 -9.07 27.79
N LYS A 207 -0.56 -10.37 27.95
CA LYS A 207 -0.44 -11.02 29.26
C LYS A 207 0.71 -10.44 30.11
N LEU A 208 1.78 -9.95 29.47
CA LEU A 208 2.92 -9.26 30.08
C LEU A 208 2.73 -7.72 30.16
N HIS A 209 1.49 -7.24 30.11
CA HIS A 209 1.12 -5.83 30.25
C HIS A 209 1.76 -4.88 29.22
N ALA A 210 1.93 -5.34 27.97
CA ALA A 210 2.23 -4.46 26.84
C ALA A 210 1.09 -3.44 26.63
N ASP A 211 1.46 -2.17 26.42
CA ASP A 211 0.51 -1.07 26.29
C ASP A 211 -0.07 -1.03 24.86
N ALA A 212 -1.27 -1.61 24.70
CA ALA A 212 -2.08 -1.54 23.48
C ALA A 212 -2.49 -0.11 23.08
N ASN A 213 -2.24 0.88 23.93
CA ASN A 213 -2.50 2.30 23.68
C ASN A 213 -1.24 3.12 23.39
N LYS A 214 -0.06 2.47 23.30
CA LYS A 214 1.18 3.12 22.91
C LYS A 214 1.17 3.42 21.41
N ALA A 215 1.19 4.70 21.06
CA ALA A 215 1.17 5.15 19.67
C ALA A 215 2.58 5.19 19.05
N THR A 216 2.65 4.90 17.75
CA THR A 216 3.82 5.19 16.90
C THR A 216 4.01 6.70 16.71
N ASN A 217 5.13 7.11 16.08
CA ASN A 217 5.35 8.50 15.70
C ASN A 217 4.28 9.02 14.71
N SER A 218 3.71 8.13 13.90
CA SER A 218 2.57 8.42 13.03
C SER A 218 1.22 8.48 13.75
N ARG A 219 1.22 8.48 15.10
CA ARG A 219 0.06 8.43 16.02
C ARG A 219 -0.81 7.17 15.89
N LEU A 220 -0.33 6.11 15.24
CA LEU A 220 -1.07 4.87 15.05
C LEU A 220 -0.90 3.96 16.27
N LEU A 221 -2.02 3.46 16.80
CA LEU A 221 -2.02 2.39 17.83
C LEU A 221 -1.87 1.01 17.17
N PRO A 222 -1.44 -0.04 17.89
CA PRO A 222 -1.43 -1.43 17.42
C PRO A 222 -2.70 -1.84 16.65
N LEU A 223 -3.89 -1.49 17.16
CA LEU A 223 -5.17 -1.79 16.49
C LEU A 223 -5.28 -1.22 15.07
N HIS A 224 -4.70 -0.05 14.80
CA HIS A 224 -4.68 0.57 13.47
C HIS A 224 -3.80 -0.24 12.51
N ILE A 225 -2.61 -0.64 12.97
CA ILE A 225 -1.65 -1.44 12.21
C ILE A 225 -2.24 -2.82 11.91
N THR A 226 -2.82 -3.49 12.91
CA THR A 226 -3.51 -4.77 12.70
C THR A 226 -4.66 -4.64 11.70
N SER A 227 -5.45 -3.57 11.79
CA SER A 227 -6.58 -3.35 10.88
C SER A 227 -6.15 -3.07 9.44
N GLN A 228 -4.96 -2.49 9.24
CA GLN A 228 -4.34 -2.32 7.93
C GLN A 228 -3.88 -3.66 7.33
N HIS A 229 -3.24 -4.51 8.14
CA HIS A 229 -2.68 -5.78 7.67
C HIS A 229 -3.70 -6.92 7.58
N GLY A 230 -4.85 -6.83 8.28
CA GLY A 230 -5.99 -7.73 8.10
C GLY A 230 -6.11 -8.88 9.12
N HIS A 231 -5.33 -8.87 10.20
CA HIS A 231 -5.25 -10.01 11.14
C HIS A 231 -6.43 -10.02 12.13
N LYS A 232 -7.50 -10.73 11.78
CA LYS A 232 -8.79 -10.75 12.51
C LYS A 232 -8.65 -11.12 13.99
N GLU A 233 -7.90 -12.18 14.28
CA GLU A 233 -7.73 -12.73 15.61
C GLU A 233 -7.06 -11.71 16.54
N ILE A 234 -6.08 -10.97 16.02
CA ILE A 234 -5.38 -9.91 16.74
C ILE A 234 -6.30 -8.69 16.95
N VAL A 235 -7.15 -8.33 15.97
CA VAL A 235 -8.16 -7.26 16.16
C VAL A 235 -9.10 -7.62 17.31
N SER A 236 -9.61 -8.86 17.36
CA SER A 236 -10.45 -9.34 18.46
C SER A 236 -9.76 -9.28 19.83
N LEU A 237 -8.45 -9.54 19.90
CA LEU A 237 -7.66 -9.42 21.15
C LEU A 237 -7.44 -7.96 21.56
N LEU A 238 -7.24 -7.05 20.60
CA LEU A 238 -6.93 -5.64 20.86
C LEU A 238 -8.17 -4.78 21.15
N LEU A 239 -9.33 -5.11 20.58
CA LEU A 239 -10.58 -4.37 20.76
C LEU A 239 -10.94 -4.09 22.23
N PRO A 240 -10.92 -5.06 23.18
CA PRO A 240 -11.28 -4.79 24.58
C PRO A 240 -10.22 -3.98 25.36
N VAL A 241 -8.95 -3.98 24.93
CA VAL A 241 -7.85 -3.29 25.63
C VAL A 241 -7.49 -1.92 25.04
N THR A 242 -8.01 -1.59 23.85
CA THR A 242 -7.73 -0.32 23.17
C THR A 242 -8.75 0.76 23.55
N SER A 243 -8.28 1.86 24.13
CA SER A 243 -9.10 3.00 24.51
C SER A 243 -9.65 3.75 23.30
N ARG A 244 -10.99 3.88 23.23
CA ARG A 244 -11.68 4.71 22.23
C ARG A 244 -11.24 6.18 22.28
N VAL A 245 -10.79 6.69 23.42
CA VAL A 245 -10.24 8.06 23.53
C VAL A 245 -8.91 8.17 22.80
N ARG A 246 -8.02 7.17 22.96
CA ARG A 246 -6.72 7.12 22.27
C ARG A 246 -6.89 6.96 20.76
N ILE A 247 -7.90 6.20 20.32
CA ILE A 247 -8.27 6.11 18.90
C ILE A 247 -8.72 7.48 18.36
N ARG A 248 -9.54 8.25 19.09
CA ARG A 248 -9.91 9.61 18.64
C ARG A 248 -8.69 10.56 18.57
N GLN A 249 -7.72 10.40 19.47
CA GLN A 249 -6.49 11.19 19.50
C GLN A 249 -5.49 10.86 18.36
N SER A 250 -5.61 9.71 17.69
CA SER A 250 -4.77 9.41 16.50
C SER A 250 -5.13 10.33 15.32
N GLY A 251 -6.38 10.81 15.27
CA GLY A 251 -6.92 11.54 14.13
C GLY A 251 -7.33 10.67 12.94
N ILE A 252 -7.32 9.34 13.08
CA ILE A 252 -7.69 8.36 12.05
C ILE A 252 -8.38 7.15 12.70
N SER A 253 -9.62 6.82 12.29
CA SER A 253 -10.26 5.57 12.73
C SER A 253 -9.63 4.35 12.03
N PRO A 254 -9.44 3.19 12.71
CA PRO A 254 -8.98 1.95 12.09
C PRO A 254 -9.79 1.52 10.86
N LEU A 255 -11.07 1.91 10.78
CA LEU A 255 -11.92 1.72 9.59
C LEU A 255 -11.30 2.32 8.32
N HIS A 256 -10.61 3.46 8.37
CA HIS A 256 -9.99 4.07 7.18
C HIS A 256 -8.89 3.18 6.59
N LEU A 257 -8.05 2.60 7.45
CA LEU A 257 -6.94 1.74 7.03
C LEU A 257 -7.45 0.39 6.53
N ALA A 258 -8.45 -0.18 7.21
CA ALA A 258 -9.13 -1.39 6.75
C ALA A 258 -9.83 -1.18 5.39
N ALA A 259 -10.44 -0.01 5.19
CA ALA A 259 -11.09 0.37 3.93
C ALA A 259 -10.08 0.56 2.78
N GLU A 260 -8.95 1.21 3.04
CA GLU A 260 -7.89 1.46 2.07
C GLU A 260 -7.17 0.17 1.61
N HIS A 261 -7.16 -0.88 2.43
CA HIS A 261 -6.44 -2.14 2.16
C HIS A 261 -7.38 -3.35 1.92
N ASP A 262 -8.65 -3.09 1.55
CA ASP A 262 -9.73 -4.07 1.34
C ASP A 262 -9.87 -5.15 2.44
N ARG A 263 -9.74 -4.76 3.71
CA ARG A 263 -9.84 -5.68 4.85
C ARG A 263 -11.29 -5.91 5.25
N GLN A 264 -12.06 -6.49 4.33
CA GLN A 264 -13.50 -6.76 4.42
C GLN A 264 -13.92 -7.35 5.78
N ILE A 265 -13.25 -8.42 6.24
CA ILE A 265 -13.54 -9.09 7.51
C ILE A 265 -13.31 -8.16 8.71
N ILE A 266 -12.29 -7.30 8.65
CA ILE A 266 -11.98 -6.33 9.70
C ILE A 266 -12.98 -5.18 9.69
N LEU A 267 -13.42 -4.72 8.52
CA LEU A 267 -14.48 -3.71 8.40
C LEU A 267 -15.74 -4.17 9.10
N SER A 268 -16.26 -5.37 8.78
CA SER A 268 -17.44 -5.92 9.46
C SER A 268 -17.24 -6.01 10.97
N LEU A 269 -16.12 -6.58 11.43
CA LEU A 269 -15.82 -6.72 12.86
C LEU A 269 -15.75 -5.37 13.60
N LEU A 270 -15.16 -4.35 12.99
CA LEU A 270 -15.09 -2.99 13.56
C LEU A 270 -16.46 -2.31 13.58
N ILE A 271 -17.28 -2.47 12.53
CA ILE A 271 -18.64 -1.94 12.44
C ILE A 271 -19.54 -2.59 13.50
N GLU A 272 -19.51 -3.93 13.60
CA GLU A 272 -20.20 -4.72 14.64
C GLU A 272 -19.75 -4.31 16.06
N SER A 273 -18.47 -3.97 16.22
CA SER A 273 -17.92 -3.42 17.47
C SER A 273 -18.34 -1.97 17.75
N GLY A 274 -19.23 -1.37 16.94
CA GLY A 274 -19.71 0.00 17.14
C GLY A 274 -18.65 1.07 16.88
N PHE A 275 -17.86 0.94 15.81
CA PHE A 275 -17.11 2.06 15.24
C PHE A 275 -18.00 2.85 14.27
N ASP A 276 -18.03 4.17 14.41
CA ASP A 276 -18.80 5.04 13.52
C ASP A 276 -18.20 5.05 12.12
N VAL A 277 -18.98 4.55 11.15
CA VAL A 277 -18.67 4.45 9.72
C VAL A 277 -18.40 5.82 9.09
N ASN A 278 -19.03 6.86 9.63
CA ASN A 278 -18.93 8.24 9.16
C ASN A 278 -17.89 9.08 9.95
N SER A 279 -17.06 8.42 10.78
CA SER A 279 -15.90 9.04 11.45
C SER A 279 -15.01 9.73 10.42
N LYS A 280 -14.77 11.04 10.59
CA LYS A 280 -13.87 11.80 9.72
C LYS A 280 -12.41 11.67 10.17
N LEU A 281 -11.48 11.69 9.21
CA LEU A 281 -10.09 12.03 9.48
C LEU A 281 -9.98 13.42 10.13
N SER A 282 -9.02 13.57 11.04
CA SER A 282 -8.60 14.88 11.55
C SER A 282 -8.09 15.77 10.41
N PRO A 283 -8.17 17.12 10.52
CA PRO A 283 -7.67 18.01 9.49
C PRO A 283 -6.17 17.81 9.23
N GLU A 284 -5.38 17.46 10.24
CA GLU A 284 -3.95 17.15 10.11
C GLU A 284 -3.72 15.84 9.33
N CYS A 285 -4.53 14.81 9.57
CA CYS A 285 -4.46 13.57 8.79
C CYS A 285 -4.95 13.77 7.34
N SER A 286 -6.04 14.53 7.15
CA SER A 286 -6.61 14.83 5.84
C SER A 286 -5.64 15.64 4.97
N ALA A 287 -4.93 16.61 5.55
CA ALA A 287 -3.92 17.43 4.86
C ALA A 287 -2.70 16.65 4.36
N ARG A 288 -2.49 15.40 4.80
CA ARG A 288 -1.44 14.50 4.28
C ARG A 288 -1.81 13.90 2.92
N PHE A 289 -3.07 13.99 2.51
CA PHE A 289 -3.56 13.51 1.21
C PHE A 289 -3.82 14.72 0.29
N GLN A 290 -3.38 14.62 -0.96
CA GLN A 290 -3.52 15.69 -1.95
C GLN A 290 -5.00 16.02 -2.25
N ASP A 291 -5.87 15.02 -2.15
CA ASP A 291 -7.31 15.11 -2.35
C ASP A 291 -8.10 15.63 -1.13
N ARG A 292 -7.44 15.80 0.02
CA ARG A 292 -8.06 16.13 1.32
C ARG A 292 -9.25 15.22 1.66
N ARG A 293 -9.15 13.92 1.35
CA ARG A 293 -10.12 12.90 1.77
C ARG A 293 -10.34 12.91 3.28
N VAL A 294 -11.55 12.54 3.71
CA VAL A 294 -11.96 12.51 5.12
C VAL A 294 -12.71 11.26 5.54
N SER A 295 -13.40 10.54 4.65
CA SER A 295 -14.18 9.35 5.02
C SER A 295 -13.47 8.03 4.72
N ALA A 296 -13.80 6.99 5.48
CA ALA A 296 -13.36 5.62 5.18
C ALA A 296 -13.89 5.12 3.82
N LEU A 297 -15.07 5.59 3.39
CA LEU A 297 -15.63 5.25 2.08
C LEU A 297 -14.79 5.83 0.94
N TYR A 298 -14.33 7.07 1.04
CA TYR A 298 -13.42 7.64 0.06
C TYR A 298 -12.09 6.87 0.04
N CYS A 299 -11.56 6.48 1.21
CA CYS A 299 -10.36 5.61 1.28
C CYS A 299 -10.56 4.27 0.54
N ALA A 300 -11.72 3.61 0.65
CA ALA A 300 -12.03 2.40 -0.11
C ALA A 300 -12.08 2.67 -1.63
N VAL A 301 -12.80 3.70 -2.06
CA VAL A 301 -12.93 4.04 -3.50
C VAL A 301 -11.58 4.44 -4.12
N ALA A 302 -10.75 5.19 -3.39
CA ALA A 302 -9.40 5.55 -3.81
C ALA A 302 -8.45 4.34 -3.91
N GLY A 303 -8.64 3.34 -3.05
CA GLY A 303 -7.96 2.04 -3.16
C GLY A 303 -8.49 1.14 -4.29
N ARG A 304 -9.59 1.53 -4.97
CA ARG A 304 -10.37 0.70 -5.91
C ARG A 304 -11.03 -0.54 -5.26
N ASN A 305 -11.29 -0.47 -3.96
CA ASN A 305 -11.78 -1.58 -3.15
C ASN A 305 -13.32 -1.63 -3.16
N THR A 306 -13.91 -2.27 -4.18
CA THR A 306 -15.37 -2.27 -4.41
C THR A 306 -16.12 -2.94 -3.26
N GLN A 307 -15.58 -4.03 -2.70
CA GLN A 307 -16.19 -4.78 -1.60
C GLN A 307 -16.11 -4.03 -0.25
N ALA A 308 -14.96 -3.43 0.09
CA ALA A 308 -14.89 -2.50 1.22
C ALA A 308 -15.90 -1.34 1.12
N ALA A 309 -16.03 -0.73 -0.06
CA ALA A 309 -17.03 0.31 -0.29
C ALA A 309 -18.46 -0.22 -0.10
N ALA A 310 -18.78 -1.43 -0.57
CA ALA A 310 -20.09 -2.06 -0.40
C ALA A 310 -20.42 -2.36 1.06
N ILE A 311 -19.46 -2.83 1.85
CA ILE A 311 -19.64 -3.06 3.30
C ILE A 311 -19.92 -1.74 4.02
N LEU A 312 -19.14 -0.69 3.73
CA LEU A 312 -19.32 0.64 4.34
C LEU A 312 -20.67 1.26 3.97
N LEU A 313 -21.08 1.19 2.71
CA LEU A 313 -22.36 1.74 2.25
C LEU A 313 -23.57 0.99 2.84
N LYS A 314 -23.52 -0.36 2.91
CA LYS A 314 -24.54 -1.16 3.61
C LYS A 314 -24.62 -0.84 5.10
N ALA A 315 -23.51 -0.43 5.71
CA ALA A 315 -23.44 0.03 7.10
C ALA A 315 -23.79 1.51 7.30
N GLY A 316 -24.28 2.21 6.26
CA GLY A 316 -24.74 3.60 6.36
C GLY A 316 -23.66 4.68 6.17
N ALA A 317 -22.57 4.37 5.46
CA ALA A 317 -21.64 5.41 5.00
C ALA A 317 -22.34 6.42 4.10
N ASN A 318 -22.18 7.72 4.36
CA ASN A 318 -22.73 8.77 3.51
C ASN A 318 -21.77 9.06 2.33
N PRO A 319 -22.16 8.79 1.06
CA PRO A 319 -21.30 8.97 -0.12
C PRO A 319 -21.07 10.44 -0.52
N ASN A 320 -21.54 11.41 0.26
CA ASN A 320 -21.43 12.84 -0.02
C ASN A 320 -20.70 13.62 1.09
N MET A 321 -19.88 12.93 1.91
CA MET A 321 -19.19 13.52 3.07
C MET A 321 -17.87 14.24 2.75
N ASP A 322 -17.20 13.82 1.67
CA ASP A 322 -15.86 14.28 1.30
C ASP A 322 -15.90 15.55 0.43
N PRO A 323 -14.86 16.42 0.52
CA PRO A 323 -14.79 17.63 -0.32
C PRO A 323 -14.83 17.33 -1.82
N CYS A 324 -14.15 16.26 -2.23
CA CYS A 324 -14.28 15.64 -3.55
C CYS A 324 -15.23 14.45 -3.42
N SER A 325 -16.27 14.37 -4.26
CA SER A 325 -17.21 13.24 -4.18
C SER A 325 -16.53 11.92 -4.57
N PRO A 326 -16.67 10.84 -3.77
CA PRO A 326 -16.24 9.48 -4.13
C PRO A 326 -16.78 9.03 -5.49
N LEU A 327 -17.95 9.52 -5.91
CA LEU A 327 -18.53 9.21 -7.22
C LEU A 327 -17.63 9.69 -8.38
N LEU A 328 -17.07 10.89 -8.28
CA LEU A 328 -16.18 11.44 -9.32
C LEU A 328 -14.91 10.60 -9.45
N LEU A 329 -14.40 10.09 -8.32
CA LEU A 329 -13.22 9.22 -8.30
C LEU A 329 -13.54 7.83 -8.88
N ALA A 330 -14.68 7.24 -8.56
CA ALA A 330 -15.14 5.97 -9.13
C ALA A 330 -15.33 6.05 -10.65
N VAL A 331 -15.88 7.17 -11.15
CA VAL A 331 -16.01 7.47 -12.59
C VAL A 331 -14.63 7.58 -13.24
N ARG A 332 -13.71 8.36 -12.65
CA ARG A 332 -12.31 8.49 -13.13
C ARG A 332 -11.57 7.14 -13.15
N HIS A 333 -11.92 6.22 -12.26
CA HIS A 333 -11.33 4.89 -12.20
C HIS A 333 -11.90 3.90 -13.22
N GLY A 334 -13.00 4.22 -13.91
CA GLY A 334 -13.67 3.34 -14.87
C GLY A 334 -14.47 2.20 -14.22
N CYS A 335 -14.82 2.31 -12.93
CA CYS A 335 -15.44 1.20 -12.19
C CYS A 335 -16.97 1.35 -12.13
N LEU A 336 -17.67 0.80 -13.13
CA LEU A 336 -19.13 0.84 -13.21
C LEU A 336 -19.82 0.23 -11.97
N GLU A 337 -19.29 -0.85 -11.41
CA GLU A 337 -19.81 -1.49 -10.18
C GLU A 337 -19.83 -0.50 -9.00
N THR A 338 -18.71 0.21 -8.76
CA THR A 338 -18.61 1.20 -7.68
C THR A 338 -19.50 2.42 -7.96
N VAL A 339 -19.61 2.85 -9.22
CA VAL A 339 -20.51 3.94 -9.62
C VAL A 339 -21.98 3.59 -9.36
N ALA A 340 -22.41 2.39 -9.73
CA ALA A 340 -23.76 1.87 -9.47
C ALA A 340 -24.07 1.85 -7.96
N LEU A 341 -23.21 1.18 -7.20
CA LEU A 341 -23.28 1.04 -5.75
C LEU A 341 -23.37 2.39 -5.02
N LEU A 342 -22.56 3.38 -5.41
CA LEU A 342 -22.59 4.73 -4.83
C LEU A 342 -23.91 5.47 -5.14
N LEU A 343 -24.45 5.33 -6.35
CA LEU A 343 -25.69 5.99 -6.76
C LEU A 343 -26.92 5.39 -6.07
N GLU A 344 -26.95 4.06 -5.93
CA GLU A 344 -27.96 3.33 -5.14
C GLU A 344 -28.02 3.82 -3.69
N HIS A 345 -26.86 4.04 -3.07
CA HIS A 345 -26.74 4.49 -1.68
C HIS A 345 -26.72 6.03 -1.52
N GLY A 346 -27.12 6.79 -2.55
CA GLY A 346 -27.45 8.20 -2.38
C GLY A 346 -26.48 9.23 -2.98
N ALA A 347 -25.39 8.84 -3.66
CA ALA A 347 -24.41 9.79 -4.21
C ALA A 347 -25.01 10.87 -5.15
N HIS A 348 -24.50 12.10 -5.11
CA HIS A 348 -24.98 13.19 -5.96
C HIS A 348 -24.35 13.16 -7.37
N VAL A 349 -25.09 12.65 -8.35
CA VAL A 349 -24.69 12.63 -9.78
C VAL A 349 -24.44 14.03 -10.37
N ASN A 350 -25.18 15.05 -9.89
CA ASN A 350 -25.10 16.43 -10.39
C ASN A 350 -24.24 17.35 -9.51
N ALA A 351 -23.20 16.80 -8.87
CA ALA A 351 -22.22 17.61 -8.16
C ALA A 351 -21.55 18.61 -9.13
N ARG A 352 -21.52 19.89 -8.75
CA ARG A 352 -20.85 20.97 -9.46
C ARG A 352 -19.61 21.37 -8.66
N LEU A 353 -18.44 21.38 -9.31
CA LEU A 353 -17.18 21.87 -8.75
C LEU A 353 -16.94 23.29 -9.28
N THR A 354 -16.07 23.43 -10.29
CA THR A 354 -15.65 24.71 -10.89
C THR A 354 -16.18 24.93 -12.32
N ALA A 355 -17.05 24.04 -12.79
CA ALA A 355 -17.64 24.08 -14.12
C ALA A 355 -19.14 24.38 -14.05
N GLY A 356 -19.66 25.09 -15.05
CA GLY A 356 -21.10 25.36 -15.18
C GLY A 356 -21.94 24.11 -15.47
N PHE A 357 -21.30 22.96 -15.72
CA PHE A 357 -21.91 21.67 -16.08
C PHE A 357 -21.50 20.54 -15.09
N PRO A 358 -22.18 19.37 -15.09
CA PRO A 358 -21.93 18.32 -14.10
C PRO A 358 -20.47 17.83 -14.07
N ALA A 359 -19.87 17.81 -12.88
CA ALA A 359 -18.45 17.48 -12.73
C ALA A 359 -18.09 16.04 -13.16
N VAL A 360 -19.07 15.13 -13.25
CA VAL A 360 -18.87 13.77 -13.77
C VAL A 360 -18.36 13.75 -15.22
N LEU A 361 -18.70 14.77 -16.03
CA LEU A 361 -18.24 14.88 -17.42
C LEU A 361 -16.74 15.16 -17.51
N LEU A 362 -16.19 15.94 -16.58
CA LEU A 362 -14.75 16.23 -16.50
C LEU A 362 -13.91 14.98 -16.19
N HIS A 363 -14.52 13.94 -15.62
CA HIS A 363 -13.84 12.77 -15.07
C HIS A 363 -14.12 11.47 -15.83
N THR A 364 -15.11 11.45 -16.74
CA THR A 364 -15.41 10.27 -17.55
C THR A 364 -14.54 10.21 -18.80
N HIS A 365 -14.11 8.99 -19.14
CA HIS A 365 -13.42 8.64 -20.39
C HIS A 365 -14.12 7.49 -21.13
N GLN A 366 -15.30 7.07 -20.67
CA GLN A 366 -16.04 5.92 -21.21
C GLN A 366 -17.51 6.30 -21.42
N LEU A 367 -18.00 6.08 -22.64
CA LEU A 367 -19.40 6.38 -23.00
C LEU A 367 -20.38 5.51 -22.21
N ASP A 368 -20.06 4.25 -21.92
CA ASP A 368 -20.94 3.34 -21.17
C ASP A 368 -21.24 3.83 -19.74
N ILE A 369 -20.21 4.30 -19.03
CA ILE A 369 -20.36 4.87 -17.68
C ILE A 369 -21.11 6.21 -17.75
N LEU A 370 -20.86 7.02 -18.78
CA LEU A 370 -21.61 8.24 -19.00
C LEU A 370 -23.09 7.97 -19.30
N GLN A 371 -23.41 7.00 -20.16
CA GLN A 371 -24.76 6.56 -20.45
C GLN A 371 -25.47 6.10 -19.18
N TYR A 372 -24.79 5.29 -18.35
CA TYR A 372 -25.33 4.87 -17.05
C TYR A 372 -25.60 6.07 -16.10
N LEU A 373 -24.69 7.05 -16.03
CA LEU A 373 -24.89 8.27 -15.23
C LEU A 373 -26.06 9.12 -15.75
N LEU A 374 -26.18 9.25 -17.07
CA LEU A 374 -27.30 9.91 -17.75
C LEU A 374 -28.62 9.21 -17.42
N ASP A 375 -28.65 7.87 -17.49
CA ASP A 375 -29.78 7.03 -17.11
C ASP A 375 -30.20 7.21 -15.65
N LYS A 376 -29.24 7.36 -14.73
CA LYS A 376 -29.48 7.65 -13.30
C LYS A 376 -29.74 9.14 -12.99
N GLY A 377 -29.86 10.00 -14.01
CA GLY A 377 -30.35 11.38 -13.87
C GLY A 377 -29.28 12.48 -13.84
N CYS A 378 -28.15 12.28 -14.52
CA CYS A 378 -27.20 13.36 -14.81
C CYS A 378 -27.87 14.46 -15.66
N ASP A 379 -27.87 15.71 -15.19
CA ASP A 379 -28.50 16.85 -15.87
C ASP A 379 -27.50 17.58 -16.78
N VAL A 380 -27.51 17.19 -18.05
CA VAL A 380 -26.60 17.74 -19.07
C VAL A 380 -27.19 18.91 -19.85
N ARG A 381 -28.32 19.50 -19.42
CA ARG A 381 -28.86 20.74 -20.00
C ARG A 381 -27.86 21.89 -19.92
N ALA A 382 -27.14 21.97 -18.81
CA ALA A 382 -26.14 23.01 -18.57
C ALA A 382 -24.93 22.93 -19.52
N CYS A 383 -24.71 21.80 -20.20
CA CYS A 383 -23.68 21.68 -21.25
C CYS A 383 -24.01 22.54 -22.49
N PHE A 384 -25.27 22.91 -22.69
CA PHE A 384 -25.74 23.61 -23.88
C PHE A 384 -26.31 25.00 -23.59
N THR A 385 -26.32 25.45 -22.33
CA THR A 385 -26.68 26.83 -21.97
C THR A 385 -25.48 27.76 -22.17
N CYS A 386 -25.10 27.99 -23.43
CA CYS A 386 -24.13 29.01 -23.77
C CYS A 386 -24.84 30.36 -23.92
N SER A 387 -24.69 31.25 -22.94
CA SER A 387 -24.97 32.68 -23.12
C SER A 387 -23.92 33.23 -24.08
N GLY A 388 -24.28 33.31 -25.36
CA GLY A 388 -23.37 33.70 -26.43
C GLY A 388 -23.16 35.20 -26.51
N GLU A 389 -21.91 35.58 -26.77
CA GLU A 389 -21.52 36.63 -27.71
C GLU A 389 -20.03 36.46 -28.02
N ASP A 390 -19.60 36.88 -29.20
CA ASP A 390 -18.25 36.63 -29.72
C ASP A 390 -17.19 37.52 -29.06
N THR A 391 -16.75 37.16 -27.86
CA THR A 391 -15.47 37.69 -27.35
C THR A 391 -14.31 36.83 -27.84
N HIS A 392 -13.69 37.26 -28.94
CA HIS A 392 -12.38 36.77 -29.38
C HIS A 392 -11.34 36.93 -28.25
N PHE A 393 -11.09 35.87 -27.48
CA PHE A 393 -9.87 35.76 -26.70
C PHE A 393 -8.81 35.02 -27.52
N SER A 394 -7.97 35.81 -28.17
CA SER A 394 -6.72 35.36 -28.77
C SER A 394 -5.85 34.69 -27.71
N SER A 395 -5.34 33.50 -28.01
CA SER A 395 -4.38 32.81 -27.15
C SER A 395 -3.02 33.49 -27.26
N GLN A 396 -2.72 34.42 -26.35
CA GLN A 396 -1.35 34.78 -26.02
C GLN A 396 -0.97 34.18 -24.67
N ALA A 397 0.17 33.51 -24.64
CA ALA A 397 0.65 32.78 -23.47
C ALA A 397 0.90 33.72 -22.29
N ALA A 398 0.13 33.54 -21.21
CA ALA A 398 0.39 34.21 -19.95
C ALA A 398 1.52 33.50 -19.21
N ASN A 399 2.76 33.97 -19.44
CA ASN A 399 3.86 33.71 -18.52
C ASN A 399 3.53 34.19 -17.11
N THR A 400 4.14 33.54 -16.13
CA THR A 400 4.07 33.83 -14.69
C THR A 400 4.24 35.32 -14.35
N SER A 401 3.23 35.94 -13.71
CA SER A 401 3.44 36.88 -12.59
C SER A 401 2.15 37.11 -11.80
N GLN A 402 2.30 37.35 -10.49
CA GLN A 402 1.20 37.56 -9.54
C GLN A 402 0.46 38.88 -9.79
N ARG A 403 -0.88 38.90 -9.58
CA ARG A 403 -1.53 39.95 -8.77
C ARG A 403 -2.96 39.60 -8.37
N ASN A 404 -3.33 40.04 -7.17
CA ASN A 404 -4.66 39.86 -6.59
C ASN A 404 -5.73 40.64 -7.37
N THR A 405 -6.80 39.96 -7.78
CA THR A 405 -8.13 40.56 -7.95
C THR A 405 -9.18 39.58 -7.43
N SER A 406 -10.06 40.04 -6.55
CA SER A 406 -11.15 39.25 -5.99
C SER A 406 -12.38 39.29 -6.91
N GLY A 407 -12.26 38.65 -8.07
CA GLY A 407 -13.40 38.30 -8.93
C GLY A 407 -13.77 36.82 -8.78
N PRO A 408 -14.99 36.40 -9.15
CA PRO A 408 -15.28 34.97 -9.29
C PRO A 408 -14.38 34.37 -10.37
N GLU A 409 -13.79 33.20 -10.10
CA GLU A 409 -13.02 32.46 -11.11
C GLU A 409 -13.90 32.18 -12.34
N PRO A 410 -13.35 32.24 -13.57
CA PRO A 410 -14.14 32.02 -14.77
C PRO A 410 -14.64 30.57 -14.82
N GLU A 411 -15.96 30.37 -14.71
CA GLU A 411 -16.58 29.05 -14.81
C GLU A 411 -16.22 28.38 -16.15
N LEU A 412 -15.69 27.17 -16.09
CA LEU A 412 -15.34 26.41 -17.29
C LEU A 412 -16.61 26.09 -18.10
N LYS A 413 -16.71 26.63 -19.31
CA LYS A 413 -17.81 26.35 -20.25
C LYS A 413 -17.60 25.03 -20.97
N PHE A 414 -18.70 24.30 -21.21
CA PHE A 414 -18.67 22.99 -21.86
C PHE A 414 -18.09 23.02 -23.28
N CYS A 415 -18.44 24.05 -24.07
CA CYS A 415 -17.91 24.23 -25.43
C CYS A 415 -16.39 24.39 -25.45
N ASP A 416 -15.82 25.06 -24.44
CA ASP A 416 -14.38 25.32 -24.37
C ASP A 416 -13.65 24.05 -23.92
N TRP A 417 -14.20 23.35 -22.93
CA TRP A 417 -13.69 22.06 -22.45
C TRP A 417 -13.69 20.98 -23.52
N ILE A 418 -14.76 20.81 -24.30
CA ILE A 418 -14.80 19.77 -25.35
C ILE A 418 -13.84 20.10 -26.51
N SER A 419 -13.60 21.39 -26.82
CA SER A 419 -12.57 21.81 -27.79
C SER A 419 -11.14 21.51 -27.35
N SER A 420 -10.87 21.49 -26.04
CA SER A 420 -9.51 21.43 -25.47
C SER A 420 -9.19 20.16 -24.68
N SER A 421 -10.09 19.18 -24.62
CA SER A 421 -9.94 17.96 -23.82
C SER A 421 -9.67 16.72 -24.68
N CYS A 422 -9.42 15.60 -24.02
CA CYS A 422 -9.29 14.28 -24.64
C CYS A 422 -10.55 13.81 -25.39
N TRP A 423 -11.70 14.48 -25.20
CA TRP A 423 -12.93 14.19 -25.91
C TRP A 423 -13.00 14.80 -27.32
N ARG A 424 -12.04 15.66 -27.72
CA ARG A 424 -12.03 16.25 -29.07
C ARG A 424 -12.10 15.23 -30.22
N PRO A 425 -11.37 14.09 -30.20
CA PRO A 425 -11.46 13.04 -31.24
C PRO A 425 -12.66 12.10 -31.08
N SER A 426 -13.59 12.41 -30.17
CA SER A 426 -14.81 11.64 -29.91
C SER A 426 -15.95 12.59 -29.55
N ALA A 427 -15.93 13.79 -30.14
CA ALA A 427 -16.88 14.85 -29.86
C ALA A 427 -18.23 14.53 -30.49
N GLY A 428 -18.25 13.94 -31.70
CA GLY A 428 -19.44 13.39 -32.34
C GLY A 428 -20.18 12.40 -31.44
N PRO A 429 -19.60 11.24 -31.09
CA PRO A 429 -20.24 10.24 -30.22
C PRO A 429 -20.68 10.79 -28.86
N LEU A 430 -19.88 11.66 -28.24
CA LEU A 430 -20.21 12.27 -26.96
C LEU A 430 -21.44 13.20 -27.08
N ILE A 431 -21.44 14.12 -28.05
CA ILE A 431 -22.55 15.08 -28.22
C ILE A 431 -23.81 14.37 -28.69
N ASP A 432 -23.70 13.38 -29.57
CA ASP A 432 -24.82 12.56 -30.03
C ASP A 432 -25.51 11.83 -28.86
N LEU A 433 -24.72 11.25 -27.94
CA LEU A 433 -25.20 10.65 -26.70
C LEU A 433 -25.83 11.69 -25.77
N LEU A 434 -25.18 12.84 -25.53
CA LEU A 434 -25.71 13.89 -24.65
C LEU A 434 -27.06 14.43 -25.16
N LEU A 435 -27.20 14.60 -26.48
CA LEU A 435 -28.44 15.03 -27.11
C LEU A 435 -29.58 14.03 -26.97
N ASP A 436 -29.34 12.76 -26.63
CA ASP A 436 -30.40 11.80 -26.30
C ASP A 436 -31.03 12.02 -24.91
N TYR A 437 -30.39 12.80 -24.05
CA TYR A 437 -30.88 13.10 -22.70
C TYR A 437 -31.34 14.56 -22.54
N VAL A 438 -31.33 15.34 -23.62
CA VAL A 438 -31.86 16.71 -23.67
C VAL A 438 -32.95 16.85 -24.73
N GLY A 439 -33.82 17.85 -24.53
CA GLY A 439 -34.88 18.22 -25.47
C GLY A 439 -34.34 19.12 -26.60
N ASN A 440 -35.20 20.01 -27.09
CA ASN A 440 -34.83 20.96 -28.13
C ASN A 440 -33.75 21.93 -27.59
N VAL A 441 -32.60 21.96 -28.25
CA VAL A 441 -31.39 22.69 -27.84
C VAL A 441 -30.73 23.28 -29.07
N GLN A 442 -30.19 24.49 -28.94
CA GLN A 442 -29.35 25.12 -29.97
C GLN A 442 -27.88 24.92 -29.64
N LEU A 443 -27.10 24.36 -30.58
CA LEU A 443 -25.64 24.27 -30.45
C LEU A 443 -25.01 25.63 -30.73
N CYS A 444 -24.00 26.02 -29.94
CA CYS A 444 -23.21 27.22 -30.23
C CYS A 444 -22.29 27.01 -31.45
N SER A 445 -21.81 28.10 -32.03
CA SER A 445 -20.87 28.10 -33.17
C SER A 445 -19.71 27.14 -32.95
N ARG A 446 -18.94 27.30 -31.87
CA ARG A 446 -17.76 26.47 -31.54
C ARG A 446 -18.05 24.96 -31.52
N ILE A 447 -19.24 24.55 -31.05
CA ILE A 447 -19.61 23.12 -31.04
C ILE A 447 -19.99 22.65 -32.45
N ARG A 448 -20.65 23.47 -33.27
CA ARG A 448 -20.92 23.12 -34.67
C ARG A 448 -19.61 23.01 -35.46
N ASP A 449 -18.70 23.96 -35.30
CA ASP A 449 -17.41 24.01 -35.99
C ASP A 449 -16.54 22.77 -35.68
N LEU A 450 -16.61 22.24 -34.44
CA LEU A 450 -15.96 20.99 -34.05
C LEU A 450 -16.57 19.73 -34.70
N LEU A 451 -17.83 19.78 -35.14
CA LEU A 451 -18.59 18.61 -35.59
C LEU A 451 -18.72 18.50 -37.11
N LEU A 452 -18.34 19.53 -37.88
CA LEU A 452 -18.55 19.57 -39.34
C LEU A 452 -17.96 18.37 -40.10
N ASP A 453 -16.86 17.81 -39.60
CA ASP A 453 -16.13 16.69 -40.20
C ASP A 453 -16.40 15.32 -39.52
N GLU A 454 -17.25 15.27 -38.48
CA GLU A 454 -17.53 14.05 -37.70
C GLU A 454 -18.68 13.22 -38.35
N PRO A 455 -18.59 11.88 -38.38
CA PRO A 455 -19.60 11.04 -39.05
C PRO A 455 -20.98 11.08 -38.38
N GLU A 456 -21.07 11.39 -37.08
CA GLU A 456 -22.33 11.56 -36.34
C GLU A 456 -23.06 12.88 -36.63
N TRP A 457 -22.46 13.80 -37.41
CA TRP A 457 -23.02 15.13 -37.64
C TRP A 457 -24.44 15.11 -38.21
N THR A 458 -24.77 14.15 -39.07
CA THR A 458 -26.13 13.97 -39.61
C THR A 458 -27.15 13.61 -38.53
N SER A 459 -26.83 12.66 -37.65
CA SER A 459 -27.65 12.30 -36.46
C SER A 459 -27.80 13.50 -35.52
N ILE A 460 -26.72 14.26 -35.31
CA ILE A 460 -26.74 15.46 -34.46
C ILE A 460 -27.61 16.57 -35.07
N GLN A 461 -27.60 16.75 -36.39
CA GLN A 461 -28.50 17.68 -37.08
C GLN A 461 -29.98 17.25 -36.92
N GLU A 462 -30.31 15.98 -37.14
CA GLU A 462 -31.66 15.46 -36.90
C GLU A 462 -32.11 15.70 -35.45
N LYS A 463 -31.25 15.37 -34.48
CA LYS A 463 -31.48 15.58 -33.04
C LYS A 463 -31.58 17.06 -32.64
N THR A 464 -31.02 17.99 -33.40
CA THR A 464 -31.13 19.44 -33.08
C THR A 464 -32.23 20.15 -33.87
N SER A 465 -32.72 19.54 -34.95
CA SER A 465 -33.90 19.99 -35.69
C SER A 465 -35.19 19.89 -34.86
N SER A 466 -36.17 20.72 -35.20
CA SER A 466 -37.52 20.70 -34.64
C SER A 466 -38.54 20.42 -35.75
N PRO A 467 -39.52 19.52 -35.55
CA PRO A 467 -39.87 18.86 -34.28
C PRO A 467 -39.13 17.52 -34.05
N ARG A 468 -38.64 17.30 -32.83
CA ARG A 468 -38.25 15.94 -32.39
C ARG A 468 -39.45 15.01 -32.31
N ALA A 469 -39.20 13.72 -32.48
CA ALA A 469 -40.20 12.67 -32.31
C ALA A 469 -40.92 12.75 -30.96
N LEU A 470 -42.26 12.68 -30.97
CA LEU A 470 -43.12 12.79 -29.78
C LEU A 470 -42.68 11.84 -28.64
N MET A 471 -42.29 10.61 -29.01
CA MET A 471 -41.77 9.61 -28.09
C MET A 471 -40.60 10.16 -27.25
N HIS A 472 -39.60 10.78 -27.89
CA HIS A 472 -38.44 11.37 -27.21
C HIS A 472 -38.84 12.42 -26.17
N LEU A 473 -39.77 13.31 -26.53
CA LEU A 473 -40.28 14.34 -25.63
C LEU A 473 -41.04 13.73 -24.45
N CYS A 474 -41.81 12.66 -24.68
CA CYS A 474 -42.44 11.88 -23.61
C CYS A 474 -41.42 11.22 -22.68
N ALA A 475 -40.34 10.63 -23.20
CA ALA A 475 -39.27 10.04 -22.39
C ALA A 475 -38.64 11.08 -21.45
N LEU A 476 -38.23 12.23 -21.99
CA LEU A 476 -37.68 13.33 -21.19
C LEU A 476 -38.68 13.81 -20.12
N ARG A 477 -39.96 13.97 -20.48
CA ARG A 477 -40.98 14.44 -19.55
C ARG A 477 -41.26 13.43 -18.43
N ILE A 478 -41.18 12.13 -18.72
CA ILE A 478 -41.25 11.07 -17.70
C ILE A 478 -40.03 11.16 -16.77
N ARG A 479 -38.81 11.33 -17.32
CA ARG A 479 -37.58 11.47 -16.52
C ARG A 479 -37.62 12.70 -15.60
N GLU A 480 -38.09 13.85 -16.09
CA GLU A 480 -38.33 15.05 -15.28
C GLU A 480 -39.32 14.80 -14.13
N ARG A 481 -40.44 14.10 -14.41
CA ARG A 481 -41.49 13.82 -13.42
C ARG A 481 -41.09 12.76 -12.39
N LEU A 482 -40.19 11.84 -12.75
CA LEU A 482 -39.58 10.90 -11.80
C LEU A 482 -38.57 11.60 -10.89
N GLY A 483 -37.75 12.50 -11.45
CA GLY A 483 -36.70 13.20 -10.71
C GLY A 483 -35.51 12.30 -10.34
N THR A 484 -34.39 12.92 -9.97
CA THR A 484 -33.10 12.24 -9.81
C THR A 484 -33.05 11.20 -8.68
N GLN A 485 -33.97 11.24 -7.71
CA GLN A 485 -34.07 10.21 -6.67
C GLN A 485 -34.76 8.94 -7.20
N ARG A 486 -35.92 9.06 -7.85
CA ARG A 486 -36.67 7.89 -8.37
C ARG A 486 -36.01 7.30 -9.62
N LEU A 487 -35.27 8.11 -10.38
CA LEU A 487 -34.45 7.64 -11.51
C LEU A 487 -33.30 6.69 -11.10
N ARG A 488 -32.89 6.67 -9.82
CA ARG A 488 -31.88 5.71 -9.34
C ARG A 488 -32.40 4.27 -9.33
N SER A 489 -33.68 4.13 -9.01
CA SER A 489 -34.35 2.86 -8.73
C SER A 489 -35.47 2.56 -9.73
N VAL A 490 -35.33 2.99 -11.00
CA VAL A 490 -36.36 2.80 -12.05
C VAL A 490 -36.83 1.34 -12.13
N GLU A 491 -35.90 0.39 -12.03
CA GLU A 491 -36.15 -1.05 -12.11
C GLU A 491 -37.00 -1.61 -10.94
N SER A 492 -37.06 -0.91 -9.79
CA SER A 492 -37.93 -1.28 -8.66
C SER A 492 -39.22 -0.47 -8.58
N LEU A 493 -39.44 0.49 -9.50
CA LEU A 493 -40.72 1.19 -9.60
C LEU A 493 -41.78 0.27 -10.23
N PRO A 494 -43.05 0.33 -9.77
CA PRO A 494 -44.16 -0.43 -10.37
C PRO A 494 -44.61 0.22 -11.70
N LEU A 495 -43.70 0.29 -12.67
CA LEU A 495 -43.95 0.77 -14.02
C LEU A 495 -44.24 -0.41 -14.95
N PRO A 496 -45.13 -0.26 -15.96
CA PRO A 496 -45.36 -1.30 -16.95
C PRO A 496 -44.06 -1.72 -17.64
N GLY A 497 -43.86 -3.03 -17.84
CA GLY A 497 -42.65 -3.57 -18.50
C GLY A 497 -42.27 -2.89 -19.83
N PRO A 498 -43.22 -2.47 -20.70
CA PRO A 498 -42.90 -1.65 -21.87
C PRO A 498 -42.31 -0.28 -21.53
N MET A 499 -42.74 0.40 -20.46
CA MET A 499 -42.18 1.68 -20.01
C MET A 499 -40.81 1.51 -19.35
N LEU A 500 -40.61 0.43 -18.59
CA LEU A 500 -39.29 0.08 -18.06
C LEU A 500 -38.29 -0.18 -19.18
N ARG A 501 -38.64 -1.03 -20.16
CA ARG A 501 -37.85 -1.21 -21.38
C ARG A 501 -37.61 0.14 -22.04
N TYR A 502 -38.65 0.93 -22.28
CA TYR A 502 -38.53 2.23 -22.95
C TYR A 502 -37.59 3.23 -22.25
N LEU A 503 -37.44 3.16 -20.92
CA LEU A 503 -36.49 3.98 -20.16
C LEU A 503 -35.06 3.39 -20.10
N SER A 504 -34.88 2.09 -20.36
CA SER A 504 -33.59 1.37 -20.28
C SER A 504 -33.04 0.87 -21.64
N SER A 505 -33.82 0.93 -22.73
CA SER A 505 -33.56 0.18 -23.97
C SER A 505 -32.73 0.89 -25.04
N ARG A 506 -31.93 1.92 -24.68
CA ARG A 506 -30.90 2.46 -25.57
C ARG A 506 -29.51 1.83 -25.37
N SER A 507 -29.42 0.83 -24.51
CA SER A 507 -28.23 -0.01 -24.30
C SER A 507 -27.92 -1.01 -25.44
N ARG A 508 -28.73 -1.07 -26.52
CA ARG A 508 -28.61 -2.08 -27.59
C ARG A 508 -29.00 -1.60 -29.01
N SER A 509 -28.77 -0.34 -29.38
CA SER A 509 -29.12 0.18 -30.71
C SER A 509 -27.97 0.86 -31.45
N CYS A 510 -26.79 0.22 -31.47
CA CYS A 510 -25.82 0.39 -32.55
C CYS A 510 -25.01 -0.91 -32.69
N GLY A 511 -25.00 -1.54 -33.87
CA GLY A 511 -24.08 -2.67 -34.15
C GLY A 511 -24.64 -4.11 -34.20
N GLN A 512 -25.89 -4.35 -34.64
CA GLN A 512 -26.28 -5.66 -35.21
C GLN A 512 -27.15 -5.50 -36.46
N GLN A 513 -26.53 -5.03 -37.54
CA GLN A 513 -27.00 -5.20 -38.92
C GLN A 513 -25.82 -5.61 -39.82
N ARG A 514 -25.32 -6.83 -39.58
CA ARG A 514 -24.49 -7.63 -40.49
C ARG A 514 -24.47 -9.05 -39.91
N ASP A 515 -25.13 -9.95 -40.63
CA ASP A 515 -24.94 -11.42 -40.71
C ASP A 515 -26.27 -12.12 -40.99
N SER A 516 -26.90 -11.68 -42.08
CA SER A 516 -27.99 -12.37 -42.74
C SER A 516 -27.54 -12.77 -44.16
N HIS A 517 -26.57 -13.68 -44.27
CA HIS A 517 -26.39 -14.60 -45.42
C HIS A 517 -25.27 -15.62 -45.17
N HIS A 518 -25.41 -16.81 -45.78
CA HIS A 518 -24.47 -17.95 -45.79
C HIS A 518 -24.33 -18.75 -44.48
N HIS A 519 -25.20 -19.74 -44.28
CA HIS A 519 -24.87 -21.13 -44.67
C HIS A 519 -26.14 -22.00 -44.76
N HIS A 520 -26.32 -22.65 -45.91
CA HIS A 520 -27.31 -23.69 -46.15
C HIS A 520 -26.53 -24.97 -46.45
N HIS A 521 -26.64 -26.01 -45.60
CA HIS A 521 -26.87 -27.44 -45.96
C HIS A 521 -26.33 -28.44 -44.92
N HIS A 522 -27.18 -29.46 -44.62
CA HIS A 522 -26.86 -30.80 -44.09
C HIS A 522 -26.15 -30.88 -42.70
N HIS A 523 -26.35 -31.85 -41.80
CA HIS A 523 -27.22 -33.05 -41.63
C HIS A 523 -27.23 -33.38 -40.10
N HIS A 524 -28.04 -34.27 -39.48
CA HIS A 524 -29.00 -35.27 -39.97
C HIS A 524 -30.21 -35.47 -39.00
N HIS A 525 -30.64 -36.72 -38.74
CA HIS A 525 -31.67 -37.15 -37.79
C HIS A 525 -31.08 -37.63 -36.44
N GLN A 526 -31.87 -37.51 -35.35
CA GLN A 526 -32.24 -38.55 -34.36
C GLN A 526 -32.76 -37.88 -33.07
N HIS A 527 -33.83 -38.34 -32.40
CA HIS A 527 -34.88 -39.29 -32.82
C HIS A 527 -36.19 -38.94 -32.07
#